data_AF-A0A978TU05-F1
#
_entry.id   AF-A0A978TU05-F1
#
_cell.length_a   1.000
_cell.length_b   1.000
_cell.length_c   1.000
_cell.angle_alpha   90.00
_cell.angle_beta   90.00
_cell.angle_gamma   90.00
#
_symmetry.space_group_name_H-M   'P 1'
#
loop_
_entity.id
_entity.type
_entity.pdbx_description
1 polymer ?
#
loop_
_entity_poly.entity_id
_entity_poly.type
_entity_poly.pdbx_seq_one_letter_code
_entity_poly.pdbx_strand_id
1 'polypeptide(L)' 'MSQAGRALSQVLTTYGISQNQLAVAMGINRSTIFHWVNETRDPISEALLWDLAVNDPEL' A
#
# COMPACT_ATOMS: atom_id res chain seq x y z
N MET A 1 -5.50 11.73 -9.04
CA MET A 1 -6.18 10.63 -8.35
C MET A 1 -6.45 9.42 -9.28
N SER A 2 -5.42 8.58 -9.48
CA SER A 2 -5.44 7.24 -10.05
C SER A 2 -6.43 6.31 -9.34
N GLN A 3 -6.77 5.19 -9.98
CA GLN A 3 -7.75 4.25 -9.41
C GLN A 3 -7.27 3.67 -8.07
N ALA A 4 -5.96 3.45 -7.92
CA ALA A 4 -5.40 2.86 -6.72
C ALA A 4 -5.35 3.84 -5.52
N GLY A 5 -4.98 5.11 -5.74
CA GLY A 5 -5.02 6.12 -4.68
C GLY A 5 -6.45 6.40 -4.19
N ARG A 6 -7.45 6.33 -5.08
CA ARG A 6 -8.87 6.38 -4.71
C ARG A 6 -9.33 5.17 -3.92
N ALA A 7 -8.95 3.96 -4.34
CA ALA A 7 -9.30 2.74 -3.63
C ALA A 7 -8.72 2.73 -2.20
N LEU A 8 -7.45 3.12 -2.04
CA LEU A 8 -6.82 3.25 -0.72
C LEU A 8 -7.51 4.32 0.13
N SER A 9 -7.80 5.49 -0.43
CA SER A 9 -8.55 6.54 0.28
C SER A 9 -9.92 6.04 0.72
N GLN A 10 -10.62 5.29 -0.14
CA GLN A 10 -11.92 4.69 0.18
C GLN A 10 -11.81 3.70 1.34
N VAL A 11 -10.77 2.84 1.38
CA VAL A 11 -10.54 1.92 2.51
C VAL A 11 -10.34 2.69 3.81
N LEU A 12 -9.47 3.71 3.81
CA LEU A 12 -9.21 4.52 5.00
C LEU A 12 -10.50 5.14 5.55
N THR A 13 -11.34 5.70 4.67
CA THR A 13 -12.62 6.31 5.06
C THR A 13 -13.65 5.27 5.48
N THR A 14 -13.77 4.15 4.74
CA THR A 14 -14.79 3.11 5.00
C THR A 14 -14.58 2.45 6.36
N TYR A 15 -13.32 2.20 6.72
CA TYR A 15 -12.97 1.55 7.98
C TYR A 15 -12.61 2.53 9.10
N GLY A 16 -12.59 3.85 8.82
CA GLY A 16 -12.22 4.87 9.80
C GLY A 16 -10.79 4.73 10.34
N ILE A 17 -9.89 4.14 9.54
CA ILE A 17 -8.51 3.87 9.94
C ILE A 17 -7.55 4.90 9.36
N SER A 18 -6.47 5.14 10.08
CA SER A 18 -5.36 5.98 9.62
C SER A 18 -4.43 5.22 8.67
N GLN A 19 -3.68 5.97 7.86
CA GLN A 19 -2.59 5.40 7.03
C GLN A 19 -1.59 4.59 7.84
N ASN A 20 -1.35 4.97 9.10
CA ASN A 20 -0.42 4.26 9.99
C ASN A 20 -0.99 2.90 10.43
N GLN A 21 -2.29 2.85 10.78
CA GLN A 21 -2.96 1.59 11.11
C GLN A 21 -2.96 0.64 9.90
N LEU A 22 -3.19 1.17 8.70
CA LEU A 22 -3.10 0.39 7.47
C LEU A 22 -1.67 -0.12 7.20
N ALA A 23 -0.65 0.71 7.44
CA ALA A 23 0.76 0.32 7.32
C ALA A 23 1.11 -0.86 8.23
N VAL A 24 0.71 -0.78 9.51
CA VAL A 24 0.90 -1.85 10.49
C VAL A 24 0.15 -3.11 10.07
N ALA A 25 -1.11 -2.98 9.62
CA ALA A 25 -1.91 -4.12 9.19
C ALA A 25 -1.34 -4.84 7.96
N MET A 26 -0.73 -4.10 7.01
CA MET A 26 -0.09 -4.68 5.84
C MET A 26 1.38 -5.05 6.06
N GLY A 27 1.96 -4.74 7.22
CA GLY A 27 3.37 -4.97 7.51
C GLY A 27 4.33 -4.13 6.66
N ILE A 28 3.86 -2.99 6.12
CA ILE A 28 4.62 -2.14 5.21
C ILE A 28 4.99 -0.80 5.87
N ASN A 29 5.97 -0.09 5.30
CA ASN A 29 6.34 1.22 5.82
C ASN A 29 5.21 2.26 5.58
N ARG A 30 4.91 3.09 6.59
CA ARG A 30 3.96 4.20 6.48
C ARG A 30 4.28 5.13 5.30
N SER A 31 5.54 5.39 5.00
CA SER A 31 5.96 6.22 3.86
C SER A 31 5.48 5.62 2.53
N THR A 32 5.49 4.29 2.40
CA THR A 32 4.94 3.59 1.23
C THR A 32 3.44 3.85 1.08
N ILE A 33 2.67 3.71 2.16
CA ILE A 33 1.24 4.06 2.18
C ILE A 33 1.01 5.53 1.79
N PHE A 34 1.81 6.44 2.36
CA PHE A 34 1.74 7.86 2.03
C PHE A 34 1.98 8.09 0.53
N HIS A 35 2.97 7.42 -0.06
CA HIS A 35 3.26 7.56 -1.47
C HIS A 35 2.14 7.03 -2.36
N TRP A 36 1.49 5.92 -1.97
CA TRP A 36 0.36 5.34 -2.70
C TRP A 36 -0.90 6.19 -2.60
N VAL A 37 -1.22 6.71 -1.41
CA VAL A 37 -2.38 7.61 -1.21
C VAL A 37 -2.20 8.94 -1.95
N ASN A 38 -0.98 9.47 -2.00
CA ASN A 38 -0.66 10.69 -2.73
C ASN A 38 -0.26 10.45 -4.19
N GLU A 39 -0.26 9.19 -4.66
CA GLU A 39 0.03 8.79 -6.04
C GLU A 39 1.39 9.26 -6.55
N THR A 40 2.34 9.37 -5.63
CA THR A 40 3.74 9.66 -5.96
C THR A 40 4.50 8.38 -6.32
N ARG A 41 3.96 7.21 -5.97
CA ARG A 41 4.41 5.88 -6.40
C ARG A 41 3.20 4.99 -6.66
N ASP A 42 3.33 4.09 -7.63
CA ASP A 42 2.25 3.19 -8.00
C ASP A 42 2.22 1.96 -7.06
N PRO A 43 1.15 1.77 -6.28
CA PRO A 43 0.99 0.59 -5.41
C PRO A 43 0.97 -0.73 -6.17
N ILE A 44 0.53 -0.77 -7.43
CA ILE A 44 0.43 -2.01 -8.20
C ILE A 44 1.83 -2.52 -8.53
N SER A 45 2.75 -1.62 -8.87
CA SER A 45 4.13 -1.96 -9.22
C SER A 45 4.92 -2.43 -7.99
N GLU A 46 4.69 -1.84 -6.83
CA GLU A 46 5.35 -2.25 -5.57
C GLU A 46 4.70 -3.50 -4.94
N ALA A 47 3.37 -3.69 -5.08
CA ALA A 47 2.71 -4.91 -4.62
C ALA A 47 3.09 -6.15 -5.46
N LEU A 48 3.30 -5.98 -6.77
CA LEU A 48 3.88 -7.02 -7.63
C LEU A 48 5.29 -7.40 -7.19
N LEU A 49 6.10 -6.43 -6.76
CA LEU A 49 7.43 -6.70 -6.23
C LEU A 49 7.38 -7.61 -4.99
N TRP A 50 6.32 -7.49 -4.18
CA TRP A 50 6.11 -8.35 -3.00
C TRP A 50 5.66 -9.76 -3.38
N ASP A 51 4.77 -9.91 -4.36
CA ASP A 51 4.35 -11.23 -4.86
C ASP A 51 5.51 -12.00 -5.51
N LEU A 52 6.41 -11.27 -6.19
CA LEU A 52 7.65 -11.82 -6.74
C LEU A 52 8.68 -12.14 -5.65
N ALA A 53 8.74 -11.37 -4.56
CA ALA A 53 9.65 -11.62 -3.43
C ALA A 53 9.15 -12.71 -2.45
N VAL A 54 7.85 -12.99 -2.43
CA VAL A 54 7.22 -14.01 -1.56
C VAL A 54 7.41 -15.44 -2.09
N ASN A 55 7.90 -15.60 -3.32
CA ASN A 55 8.16 -16.92 -3.94
C ASN A 55 9.64 -17.32 -4.04
N ASP A 56 10.59 -16.54 -3.49
CA ASP A 56 12.00 -16.93 -3.44
C ASP A 56 12.44 -17.26 -2.00
N PRO A 57 12.54 -18.55 -1.61
CA PRO A 57 12.98 -18.95 -0.28
C PRO A 57 14.51 -18.84 -0.04
N GLU A 58 15.29 -18.27 -0.96
CA GLU A 58 16.77 -18.21 -0.87
C GLU A 58 17.39 -16.84 -1.25
N LEU A 59 17.03 -15.76 -0.53
CA LEU A 59 17.90 -14.58 -0.35
C LEU A 59 17.97 -14.14 1.11
#